data_AF-A0A1A9X4F2-F1
#
_entry.id   AF-A0A1A9X4F2-F1
#
_cell.length_a   1.000
_cell.length_b   1.000
_cell.length_c   1.000
_cell.angle_alpha   90.00
_cell.angle_beta   90.00
_cell.angle_gamma   90.00
#
_symmetry.space_group_name_H-M   'P 1'
#
loop_
_entity.id
_entity.type
_entity.pdbx_description
1 polymer ?
#
loop_
_entity_poly.entity_id
_entity_poly.type
_entity_poly.pdbx_seq_one_letter_code
_entity_poly.pdbx_strand_id
1 'polypeptide(L)'
;MEKGNEFQVLRYSTRFFYKPQKQVCNQKEANIYGHNLIDIELKFNCWPMQFATFGRHRYRYPDQTRAKAVIKKTRITCKCHGVSGSCSLITCWQQLSSIREIGDYLREKYEESTEVKLNKRGRLQVKDAQFKVPTAHDLVYLDESPDWCRSSRQLQWPGTHGRICNKTSNGLDGCGILCCGRGYNTKSIVVRERCNCKFHWCCQVKCDLCVRTIEEHTCK
;
A
#
# COMPACT_ATOMS: atom_id res chain seq x y z
N MET A 1 53.59 -22.05 -1.62
CA MET A 1 52.29 -22.11 -2.30
C MET A 1 51.23 -21.86 -1.24
N GLU A 2 50.37 -20.87 -1.50
CA GLU A 2 49.13 -20.51 -0.78
C GLU A 2 49.16 -20.26 0.75
N LYS A 3 48.81 -19.01 1.10
CA LYS A 3 48.57 -18.51 2.45
C LYS A 3 47.17 -18.94 2.93
N GLY A 4 47.06 -19.37 4.18
CA GLY A 4 45.78 -19.57 4.87
C GLY A 4 45.97 -19.42 6.38
N ASN A 5 46.05 -18.17 6.86
CA ASN A 5 46.12 -17.87 8.29
C ASN A 5 44.76 -18.09 8.95
N GLU A 6 44.77 -18.98 9.93
CA GLU A 6 43.80 -19.15 11.00
C GLU A 6 43.74 -17.87 11.84
N PHE A 7 42.60 -17.18 11.84
CA PHE A 7 42.34 -16.07 12.76
C PHE A 7 41.10 -16.36 13.61
N GLN A 8 41.36 -16.45 14.90
CA GLN A 8 40.39 -16.56 15.99
C GLN A 8 39.40 -15.39 15.93
N VAL A 9 38.11 -15.71 15.81
CA VAL A 9 37.04 -14.70 16.00
C VAL A 9 36.73 -14.63 17.49
N LEU A 10 37.33 -13.63 18.13
CA LEU A 10 36.99 -13.19 19.49
C LEU A 10 35.52 -12.77 19.55
N ARG A 11 34.80 -13.34 20.51
CA ARG A 11 33.48 -12.91 20.94
C ARG A 11 33.56 -11.48 21.46
N TYR A 12 32.87 -10.54 20.82
CA TYR A 12 32.42 -9.31 21.46
C TYR A 12 30.90 -9.30 21.55
N SER A 13 30.43 -9.48 22.78
CA SER A 13 29.07 -9.23 23.23
C SER A 13 28.83 -7.71 23.21
N THR A 14 27.98 -7.23 22.30
CA THR A 14 27.34 -5.93 22.45
C THR A 14 25.88 -6.15 22.82
N ARG A 15 25.61 -6.04 24.12
CA ARG A 15 24.27 -5.75 24.66
C ARG A 15 23.78 -4.46 24.01
N PHE A 16 22.92 -4.55 23.02
CA PHE A 16 22.07 -3.43 22.67
C PHE A 16 20.96 -3.33 23.73
N PHE A 17 21.17 -2.43 24.68
CA PHE A 17 20.12 -1.91 25.53
C PHE A 17 19.03 -1.33 24.62
N TYR A 18 17.88 -2.02 24.54
CA TYR A 18 16.65 -1.45 24.04
C TYR A 18 16.21 -0.34 25.00
N LYS A 19 16.63 0.90 24.76
CA LYS A 19 15.94 2.08 25.30
C LYS A 19 14.73 2.32 24.40
N PRO A 20 13.49 2.32 24.92
CA PRO A 20 12.34 2.73 24.14
C PRO A 20 12.35 4.26 24.05
N GLN A 21 13.02 4.81 23.04
CA GLN A 21 12.74 6.18 22.63
C GLN A 21 11.39 6.18 21.93
N LYS A 22 10.39 6.79 22.58
CA LYS A 22 9.13 7.19 21.95
C LYS A 22 9.47 8.11 20.77
N GLN A 23 9.54 7.58 19.56
CA GLN A 23 9.46 8.40 18.36
C GLN A 23 8.02 8.86 18.21
N VAL A 24 7.76 10.08 18.65
CA VAL A 24 6.57 10.83 18.22
C VAL A 24 6.81 11.16 16.75
N CYS A 25 5.97 10.66 15.83
CA CYS A 25 5.93 11.18 14.47
C CYS A 25 5.47 12.64 14.57
N ASN A 26 6.41 13.58 14.61
CA ASN A 26 6.09 14.99 14.49
C ASN A 26 5.58 15.24 13.07
N GLN A 27 4.31 15.67 12.94
CA GLN A 27 3.70 16.01 11.65
C GLN A 27 4.53 17.05 10.86
N LYS A 28 5.25 17.92 11.57
CA LYS A 28 6.17 18.92 10.97
C LYS A 28 7.41 18.28 10.35
N GLU A 29 7.92 17.20 10.94
CA GLU A 29 9.08 16.47 10.41
C GLU A 29 8.66 15.49 9.30
N ALA A 30 7.45 14.93 9.34
CA ALA A 30 6.92 14.12 8.24
C ALA A 30 6.74 14.91 6.93
N ASN A 31 6.51 16.23 6.99
CA ASN A 31 6.57 17.09 5.81
C ASN A 31 8.00 17.23 5.26
N ILE A 32 9.00 17.38 6.14
CA ILE A 32 10.41 17.57 5.73
C ILE A 32 11.00 16.25 5.19
N TYR A 33 10.69 15.13 5.84
CA TYR A 33 11.12 13.80 5.40
C TYR A 33 10.23 13.25 4.27
N GLY A 34 8.96 13.63 4.15
CA GLY A 34 8.09 13.23 3.03
C GLY A 34 8.48 13.88 1.70
N HIS A 35 9.01 15.11 1.74
CA HIS A 35 9.57 15.77 0.56
C HIS A 35 10.94 15.20 0.13
N ASN A 36 11.73 14.63 1.07
CA ASN A 36 13.09 14.14 0.78
C ASN A 36 13.25 12.61 0.75
N LEU A 37 12.29 11.80 1.22
CA LEU A 37 12.38 10.33 1.18
C LEU A 37 11.77 9.67 -0.05
N ILE A 38 11.03 10.39 -0.90
CA ILE A 38 10.67 9.87 -2.24
C ILE A 38 11.77 10.19 -3.26
N ASP A 39 12.72 11.08 -2.93
CA ASP A 39 13.94 11.32 -3.70
C ASP A 39 15.11 10.41 -3.27
N ILE A 40 14.85 9.29 -2.58
CA ILE A 40 15.81 8.21 -2.50
C ILE A 40 15.64 7.37 -3.76
N GLU A 41 16.54 7.65 -4.71
CA GLU A 41 17.00 6.73 -5.74
C GLU A 41 17.44 5.41 -5.08
N LEU A 42 16.47 4.55 -4.72
CA LEU A 42 16.74 3.16 -4.41
C LEU A 42 17.15 2.50 -5.73
N LYS A 43 18.45 2.54 -6.00
CA LYS A 43 19.17 1.69 -6.96
C LYS A 43 18.95 0.21 -6.62
N PHE A 44 17.76 -0.29 -6.88
CA PHE A 44 17.60 -1.67 -7.32
C PHE A 44 17.59 -1.61 -8.84
N ASN A 45 18.68 -2.07 -9.45
CA ASN A 45 18.78 -2.21 -10.90
C ASN A 45 17.66 -3.13 -11.42
N CYS A 46 16.58 -2.54 -11.93
CA CYS A 46 15.66 -3.16 -12.87
C CYS A 46 15.39 -2.18 -14.03
N TRP A 47 16.44 -2.06 -14.85
CA TRP A 47 16.51 -1.63 -16.26
C TRP A 47 16.28 -0.15 -16.67
N PRO A 48 17.12 0.36 -17.60
CA PRO A 48 17.07 1.72 -18.08
C PRO A 48 16.12 1.84 -19.28
N MET A 49 15.35 2.92 -19.39
CA MET A 49 14.83 3.36 -20.69
C MET A 49 14.64 4.87 -20.71
N GLN A 50 15.58 5.54 -21.39
CA GLN A 50 15.44 6.88 -21.95
C GLN A 50 14.23 6.90 -22.88
N PHE A 51 13.13 7.56 -22.53
CA PHE A 51 12.15 8.02 -23.52
C PHE A 51 11.56 9.39 -23.15
N ALA A 52 11.97 10.37 -23.95
CA ALA A 52 11.26 11.56 -24.41
C ALA A 52 10.48 12.38 -23.36
N THR A 53 11.12 13.47 -22.93
CA THR A 53 10.47 14.67 -22.42
C THR A 53 9.54 15.26 -23.48
N PHE A 54 8.22 15.05 -23.36
CA PHE A 54 7.24 15.94 -23.98
C PHE A 54 6.01 16.09 -23.06
N GLY A 55 5.83 17.29 -22.52
CA GLY A 55 4.53 17.83 -22.07
C GLY A 55 3.98 17.46 -20.68
N ARG A 56 4.51 16.46 -19.95
CA ARG A 56 3.87 15.96 -18.70
C ARG A 56 4.42 16.49 -17.36
N HIS A 57 5.24 17.54 -17.36
CA HIS A 57 5.90 18.01 -16.12
C HIS A 57 5.04 18.89 -15.20
N ARG A 58 3.84 19.32 -15.60
CA ARG A 58 3.07 20.34 -14.84
C ARG A 58 1.93 19.82 -13.95
N TYR A 59 1.61 18.53 -14.01
CA TYR A 59 0.51 17.96 -13.21
C TYR A 59 1.02 16.89 -12.24
N ARG A 60 1.96 17.29 -11.37
CA ARG A 60 2.28 16.55 -10.13
C ARG A 60 1.22 16.88 -9.06
N TYR A 61 -0.04 16.59 -9.37
CA TYR A 61 -1.19 16.73 -8.46
C TYR A 61 -1.41 15.55 -7.47
N PRO A 62 -0.90 14.31 -7.66
CA PRO A 62 -1.29 13.20 -6.78
C PRO A 62 -0.56 13.17 -5.42
N ASP A 63 0.55 13.90 -5.28
CA ASP A 63 1.33 13.89 -4.02
C ASP A 63 0.64 14.73 -2.93
N GLN A 64 0.19 15.94 -3.29
CA GLN A 64 -0.49 16.82 -2.34
C GLN A 64 -1.84 16.28 -1.88
N THR A 65 -2.61 15.61 -2.74
CA THR A 65 -3.90 15.02 -2.37
C THR A 65 -3.69 13.85 -1.40
N ARG A 66 -2.67 13.02 -1.65
CA ARG A 66 -2.30 11.90 -0.77
C ARG A 66 -1.82 12.40 0.61
N ALA A 67 -0.96 13.41 0.65
CA ALA A 67 -0.51 14.02 1.90
C ALA A 67 -1.68 14.64 2.69
N LYS A 68 -2.61 15.33 2.00
CA LYS A 68 -3.82 15.88 2.62
C LYS A 68 -4.75 14.80 3.15
N ALA A 69 -4.88 13.66 2.46
CA ALA A 69 -5.68 12.53 2.93
C ALA A 69 -5.16 11.96 4.25
N VAL A 70 -3.83 11.85 4.39
CA VAL A 70 -3.18 11.41 5.64
C VAL A 70 -3.50 12.37 6.79
N ILE A 71 -3.34 13.68 6.57
CA ILE A 71 -3.60 14.72 7.58
C ILE A 71 -5.08 14.71 7.99
N LYS A 72 -5.99 14.63 7.02
CA LYS A 72 -7.44 14.65 7.25
C LYS A 72 -7.93 13.47 8.08
N LYS A 73 -7.29 12.31 7.94
CA LYS A 73 -7.62 11.09 8.70
C LYS A 73 -6.82 10.96 10.01
N THR A 74 -6.03 11.94 10.41
CA THR A 74 -5.40 11.89 11.73
C THR A 74 -6.42 12.01 12.85
N ARG A 75 -6.18 11.31 13.95
CA ARG A 75 -7.04 11.32 15.13
C ARG A 75 -6.28 11.79 16.36
N ILE A 76 -6.94 12.56 17.21
CA ILE A 76 -6.38 12.87 18.52
C ILE A 76 -6.57 11.63 19.40
N THR A 77 -5.46 11.07 19.87
CA THR A 77 -5.47 9.94 20.80
C THR A 77 -4.96 10.44 22.14
N CYS A 78 -5.72 10.12 23.19
CA CYS A 78 -5.38 10.52 24.55
C CYS A 78 -5.07 9.28 25.37
N LYS A 79 -4.09 9.40 26.27
CA LYS A 79 -3.89 8.46 27.37
C LYS A 79 -4.16 9.13 28.69
N CYS A 80 -4.89 8.42 29.53
CA CYS A 80 -5.12 8.78 30.91
C CYS A 80 -3.96 8.30 31.77
N HIS A 81 -3.51 9.19 32.64
CA HIS A 81 -2.46 8.99 33.61
C HIS A 81 -3.05 9.28 34.99
N GLY A 82 -3.26 8.23 35.77
CA GLY A 82 -3.85 8.32 37.09
C GLY A 82 -3.79 6.97 37.80
N VAL A 83 -3.93 7.01 39.12
CA VAL A 83 -3.90 5.79 39.95
C VAL A 83 -5.01 4.86 39.50
N SER A 84 -4.69 3.58 39.32
CA SER A 84 -5.62 2.55 38.83
C SER A 84 -6.26 2.83 37.47
N GLY A 85 -5.61 3.64 36.61
CA GLY A 85 -6.13 3.97 35.27
C GLY A 85 -7.11 5.13 35.24
N SER A 86 -7.21 5.93 36.31
CA SER A 86 -8.03 7.15 36.31
C SER A 86 -7.48 8.21 35.34
N CYS A 87 -8.38 9.10 34.88
CA CYS A 87 -8.05 10.20 33.95
C CYS A 87 -7.79 11.53 34.66
N SER A 88 -7.19 11.51 35.86
CA SER A 88 -6.89 12.73 36.63
C SER A 88 -5.88 13.63 35.90
N LEU A 89 -4.94 13.04 35.16
CA LEU A 89 -4.12 13.71 34.16
C LEU A 89 -4.35 13.03 32.82
N ILE A 90 -4.50 13.82 31.76
CA ILE A 90 -4.70 13.30 30.40
C ILE A 90 -3.63 13.91 29.50
N THR A 91 -2.99 13.07 28.68
CA THR A 91 -2.05 13.53 27.65
C THR A 91 -2.56 13.08 26.30
N CYS A 92 -2.75 14.03 25.39
CA CYS A 92 -3.24 13.79 24.03
C CYS A 92 -2.16 14.09 22.99
N TRP A 93 -2.15 13.35 21.89
CA TRP A 93 -1.32 13.61 20.72
C TRP A 93 -2.09 13.27 19.44
N GLN A 94 -1.66 13.85 18.32
CA GLN A 94 -2.14 13.44 17.01
C GLN A 94 -1.50 12.10 16.65
N GLN A 95 -2.34 11.12 16.34
CA GLN A 95 -1.94 9.81 15.88
C GLN A 95 -2.42 9.62 14.44
N LEU A 96 -1.53 9.13 13.57
CA LEU A 96 -1.90 8.71 12.23
C LEU A 96 -2.88 7.54 12.29
N SER A 97 -3.92 7.60 11.46
CA SER A 97 -4.78 6.44 11.23
C SER A 97 -4.02 5.29 10.60
N SER A 98 -4.60 4.10 10.67
CA SER A 98 -4.00 2.92 10.02
C SER A 98 -3.94 3.13 8.50
N ILE A 99 -2.91 2.58 7.86
CA ILE A 99 -2.76 2.65 6.39
C ILE A 99 -3.97 2.04 5.68
N ARG A 100 -4.61 1.03 6.27
CA ARG A 100 -5.85 0.43 5.76
C ARG A 100 -6.98 1.46 5.66
N GLU A 101 -7.22 2.20 6.75
CA GLU A 101 -8.24 3.26 6.77
C GLU A 101 -7.96 4.39 5.76
N ILE A 102 -6.69 4.79 5.64
CA ILE A 102 -6.28 5.79 4.65
C ILE A 102 -6.46 5.23 3.23
N GLY A 103 -6.14 3.95 3.01
CA GLY A 103 -6.30 3.26 1.73
C GLY A 103 -7.77 3.14 1.33
N ASP A 104 -8.66 2.77 2.26
CA ASP A 104 -10.10 2.70 2.03
C ASP A 104 -10.66 4.08 1.67
N TYR A 105 -10.24 5.14 2.37
CA TYR A 105 -10.62 6.51 2.05
C TYR A 105 -10.14 6.95 0.66
N LEU A 106 -8.91 6.61 0.28
CA LEU A 106 -8.39 6.93 -1.04
C LEU A 106 -9.06 6.11 -2.14
N ARG A 107 -9.46 4.86 -1.86
CA ARG A 107 -10.22 4.02 -2.80
C ARG A 107 -11.60 4.61 -3.05
N GLU A 108 -12.31 5.02 -2.02
CA GLU A 108 -13.60 5.72 -2.14
C GLU A 108 -13.46 6.97 -3.02
N LYS A 109 -12.43 7.78 -2.78
CA LYS A 109 -12.15 8.96 -3.62
C LYS A 109 -11.70 8.65 -5.04
N TYR A 110 -11.16 7.47 -5.28
CA TYR A 110 -10.83 7.00 -6.64
C TYR A 110 -12.10 6.59 -7.40
N GLU A 111 -13.02 5.88 -6.74
CA GLU A 111 -14.30 5.47 -7.33
C GLU A 111 -15.22 6.67 -7.61
N GLU A 112 -15.15 7.73 -6.79
CA GLU A 112 -15.85 9.01 -6.99
C GLU A 112 -15.10 9.99 -7.92
N SER A 113 -13.99 9.58 -8.52
CA SER A 113 -13.14 10.52 -9.27
C SER A 113 -13.84 11.06 -10.52
N THR A 114 -13.54 12.33 -10.84
CA THR A 114 -14.24 13.07 -11.90
C THR A 114 -13.31 13.36 -13.07
N GLU A 115 -13.80 13.14 -14.29
CA GLU A 115 -13.08 13.49 -15.51
C GLU A 115 -13.09 15.01 -15.76
N VAL A 116 -11.91 15.57 -15.96
CA VAL A 116 -11.71 16.99 -16.23
C VAL A 116 -10.99 17.19 -17.55
N LYS A 117 -11.24 18.33 -18.20
CA LYS A 117 -10.56 18.78 -19.42
C LYS A 117 -9.90 20.14 -19.20
N LEU A 118 -8.89 20.44 -20.00
CA LEU A 118 -8.25 21.74 -20.01
C LEU A 118 -8.98 22.69 -20.96
N ASN A 119 -9.34 23.87 -20.47
CA ASN A 119 -9.79 24.95 -21.33
C ASN A 119 -8.59 25.57 -22.07
N LYS A 120 -8.82 26.33 -23.15
CA LYS A 120 -7.80 27.09 -23.91
C LYS A 120 -6.94 28.01 -23.04
N ARG A 121 -7.45 28.39 -21.86
CA ARG A 121 -6.75 29.19 -20.83
C ARG A 121 -5.98 28.36 -19.79
N GLY A 122 -5.85 27.05 -19.98
CA GLY A 122 -5.14 26.14 -19.08
C GLY A 122 -5.83 25.83 -17.75
N ARG A 123 -7.12 26.19 -17.59
CA ARG A 123 -7.90 25.87 -16.38
C ARG A 123 -8.62 24.53 -16.52
N LEU A 124 -8.63 23.75 -15.44
CA LEU A 124 -9.38 22.51 -15.34
C LEU A 124 -10.88 22.82 -15.29
N GLN A 125 -11.66 22.13 -16.12
CA GLN A 125 -13.11 22.19 -16.15
C GLN A 125 -13.65 20.77 -16.20
N VAL A 126 -14.78 20.51 -15.55
CA VAL A 126 -15.44 19.20 -15.62
C VAL A 126 -15.82 18.92 -17.07
N LYS A 127 -15.58 17.69 -17.55
CA LYS A 127 -15.89 17.32 -18.93
C LYS A 127 -17.40 17.28 -19.17
N ASP A 128 -18.15 16.73 -18.22
CA ASP A 128 -19.60 16.60 -18.22
C ASP A 128 -20.22 17.46 -17.08
N ALA A 129 -21.13 18.36 -17.46
CA ALA A 129 -21.77 19.31 -16.55
C ALA A 129 -22.78 18.68 -15.59
N GLN A 130 -23.16 17.41 -15.79
CA GLN A 130 -24.02 16.67 -14.85
C GLN A 130 -23.28 16.28 -13.56
N PHE A 131 -21.94 16.22 -13.60
CA PHE A 131 -21.14 15.91 -12.43
C PHE A 131 -20.87 17.15 -11.58
N LYS A 132 -20.77 16.95 -10.27
CA LYS A 132 -20.45 18.02 -9.32
C LYS A 132 -19.04 18.55 -9.56
N VAL A 133 -18.85 19.84 -9.34
CA VAL A 133 -17.51 20.45 -9.39
C VAL A 133 -16.65 19.84 -8.26
N PRO A 134 -15.50 19.22 -8.59
CA PRO A 134 -14.67 18.53 -7.60
C PRO A 134 -14.06 19.51 -6.60
N THR A 135 -13.94 19.08 -5.34
CA THR A 135 -13.30 19.85 -4.28
C THR A 135 -11.79 19.59 -4.23
N ALA A 136 -11.05 20.35 -3.42
CA ALA A 136 -9.60 20.18 -3.25
C ALA A 136 -9.18 18.81 -2.67
N HIS A 137 -10.13 17.99 -2.19
CA HIS A 137 -9.89 16.68 -1.58
C HIS A 137 -10.34 15.52 -2.49
N ASP A 138 -10.96 15.83 -3.62
CA ASP A 138 -11.43 14.82 -4.55
C ASP A 138 -10.34 14.52 -5.59
N LEU A 139 -10.35 13.30 -6.11
CA LEU A 139 -9.44 12.91 -7.18
C LEU A 139 -10.07 13.26 -8.53
N VAL A 140 -9.24 13.76 -9.44
CA VAL A 140 -9.64 14.11 -10.80
C VAL A 140 -8.69 13.44 -11.79
N TYR A 141 -9.20 13.07 -12.95
CA TYR A 141 -8.41 12.48 -14.03
C TYR A 141 -8.65 13.21 -15.35
N LEU A 142 -7.65 13.19 -16.23
CA LEU A 142 -7.70 13.85 -17.54
C LEU A 142 -8.01 12.86 -18.66
N ASP A 143 -7.47 11.65 -18.55
CA ASP A 143 -7.53 10.62 -19.57
C ASP A 143 -8.14 9.36 -18.95
N GLU A 144 -8.97 8.66 -19.72
CA GLU A 144 -9.56 7.38 -19.32
C GLU A 144 -8.50 6.31 -19.08
N SER A 145 -8.83 5.36 -18.20
CA SER A 145 -7.93 4.24 -17.92
C SER A 145 -7.81 3.32 -19.14
N PRO A 146 -6.60 2.83 -19.46
CA PRO A 146 -6.41 1.87 -20.54
C PRO A 146 -7.06 0.51 -20.20
N ASP A 147 -7.20 -0.35 -21.20
CA ASP A 147 -7.59 -1.74 -20.98
C ASP A 147 -6.48 -2.51 -20.22
N TRP A 148 -6.74 -2.80 -18.94
CA TRP A 148 -5.83 -3.55 -18.07
C TRP A 148 -5.91 -5.06 -18.28
N CYS A 149 -6.85 -5.58 -19.08
CA CYS A 149 -6.98 -7.01 -19.32
C CYS A 149 -5.86 -7.55 -20.21
N ARG A 150 -5.44 -6.76 -21.20
CA ARG A 150 -4.46 -7.15 -22.22
C ARG A 150 -3.08 -6.69 -21.85
N SER A 151 -2.06 -7.44 -22.26
CA SER A 151 -0.68 -7.00 -22.14
C SER A 151 -0.43 -5.79 -23.03
N SER A 152 0.27 -4.78 -22.53
CA SER A 152 0.69 -3.61 -23.29
C SER A 152 2.16 -3.36 -23.10
N ARG A 153 2.94 -3.48 -24.18
CA ARG A 153 4.39 -3.22 -24.16
C ARG A 153 4.70 -1.74 -23.90
N GLN A 154 3.86 -0.85 -24.42
CA GLN A 154 4.01 0.60 -24.24
C GLN A 154 3.87 1.01 -22.77
N LEU A 155 2.97 0.36 -22.03
CA LEU A 155 2.74 0.61 -20.60
C LEU A 155 3.55 -0.33 -19.70
N GLN A 156 4.37 -1.22 -20.27
CA GLN A 156 5.10 -2.28 -19.55
C GLN A 156 4.17 -3.10 -18.65
N TRP A 157 2.95 -3.33 -19.13
CA TRP A 157 1.91 -4.03 -18.39
C TRP A 157 1.76 -5.47 -18.93
N PRO A 158 1.92 -6.50 -18.08
CA PRO A 158 1.88 -7.90 -18.52
C PRO A 158 0.46 -8.43 -18.79
N GLY A 159 -0.60 -7.71 -18.41
CA GLY A 159 -1.97 -8.22 -18.48
C GLY A 159 -2.40 -8.94 -17.21
N THR A 160 -3.60 -9.54 -17.24
CA THR A 160 -4.15 -10.30 -16.11
C THR A 160 -3.92 -11.81 -16.18
N HIS A 161 -3.21 -12.30 -17.21
CA HIS A 161 -2.88 -13.71 -17.38
C HIS A 161 -2.10 -14.24 -16.16
N GLY A 162 -2.48 -15.42 -15.66
CA GLY A 162 -1.81 -16.09 -14.53
C GLY A 162 -2.12 -15.50 -13.15
N ARG A 163 -2.99 -14.49 -13.04
CA ARG A 163 -3.45 -13.98 -11.74
C ARG A 163 -4.40 -14.97 -11.07
N ILE A 164 -4.26 -15.13 -9.76
CA ILE A 164 -5.18 -15.93 -8.94
C ILE A 164 -6.51 -15.17 -8.82
N CYS A 165 -7.62 -15.87 -9.05
CA CYS A 165 -8.96 -15.31 -9.00
C CYS A 165 -9.86 -16.13 -8.06
N ASN A 166 -10.91 -15.48 -7.57
CA ASN A 166 -11.92 -16.11 -6.73
C ASN A 166 -13.14 -16.52 -7.58
N LYS A 167 -13.47 -17.81 -7.63
CA LYS A 167 -14.59 -18.31 -8.44
C LYS A 167 -15.96 -17.93 -7.86
N THR A 168 -16.09 -17.81 -6.55
CA THR A 168 -17.37 -17.54 -5.88
C THR A 168 -17.68 -16.04 -5.75
N SER A 169 -16.69 -15.17 -5.93
CA SER A 169 -16.90 -13.73 -5.88
C SER A 169 -17.42 -13.18 -7.21
N ASN A 170 -18.39 -12.27 -7.12
CA ASN A 170 -18.87 -11.45 -8.23
C ASN A 170 -18.18 -10.07 -8.30
N GLY A 171 -17.25 -9.80 -7.37
CA GLY A 171 -16.53 -8.53 -7.29
C GLY A 171 -15.30 -8.47 -8.21
N LEU A 172 -14.45 -7.46 -7.99
CA LEU A 172 -13.20 -7.24 -8.74
C LEU A 172 -12.20 -8.40 -8.62
N ASP A 173 -12.27 -9.17 -7.53
CA ASP A 173 -11.49 -10.39 -7.30
C ASP A 173 -12.10 -11.64 -7.98
N GLY A 174 -13.33 -11.51 -8.48
CA GLY A 174 -14.06 -12.56 -9.17
C GLY A 174 -13.41 -12.97 -10.48
N CYS A 175 -13.37 -14.27 -10.77
CA CYS A 175 -12.78 -14.77 -12.02
C CYS A 175 -13.45 -14.21 -13.29
N GLY A 176 -14.74 -13.83 -13.24
CA GLY A 176 -15.44 -13.22 -14.37
C GLY A 176 -14.84 -11.87 -14.77
N ILE A 177 -14.58 -11.00 -13.78
CA ILE A 177 -14.05 -9.64 -13.98
C ILE A 177 -12.54 -9.68 -14.12
N LEU A 178 -11.83 -10.37 -13.21
CA LEU A 178 -10.37 -10.39 -13.16
C LEU A 178 -9.75 -11.02 -14.42
N CYS A 179 -10.39 -12.06 -14.96
CA CYS A 179 -9.95 -12.74 -16.17
C CYS A 179 -10.62 -12.18 -17.44
N CYS A 180 -11.42 -11.12 -17.32
CA CYS A 180 -12.04 -10.40 -18.43
C CYS A 180 -12.80 -11.31 -19.42
N GLY A 181 -13.50 -12.32 -18.89
CA GLY A 181 -14.24 -13.29 -19.71
C GLY A 181 -13.41 -14.33 -20.46
N ARG A 182 -12.07 -14.36 -20.34
CA ARG A 182 -11.21 -15.39 -20.97
C ARG A 182 -11.32 -16.77 -20.33
N GLY A 183 -11.98 -16.85 -19.17
CA GLY A 183 -12.02 -18.04 -18.31
C GLY A 183 -10.76 -18.20 -17.46
N TYR A 184 -10.72 -19.32 -16.73
CA TYR A 184 -9.66 -19.62 -15.77
C TYR A 184 -9.29 -21.11 -15.80
N ASN A 185 -8.07 -21.42 -15.37
CA ASN A 185 -7.58 -22.77 -15.12
C ASN A 185 -7.78 -23.10 -13.64
N THR A 186 -8.20 -24.34 -13.34
CA THR A 186 -8.32 -24.83 -11.96
C THR A 186 -7.21 -25.84 -11.69
N LYS A 187 -6.51 -25.69 -10.56
CA LYS A 187 -5.48 -26.61 -10.10
C LYS A 187 -5.74 -26.96 -8.64
N SER A 188 -5.67 -28.24 -8.28
CA SER A 188 -5.71 -28.66 -6.88
C SER A 188 -4.32 -28.56 -6.28
N ILE A 189 -4.14 -27.68 -5.30
CA ILE A 189 -2.88 -27.49 -4.58
C ILE A 189 -3.01 -28.00 -3.14
N VAL A 190 -1.92 -28.56 -2.62
CA VAL A 190 -1.85 -29.03 -1.24
C VAL A 190 -1.21 -27.93 -0.38
N VAL A 191 -2.00 -27.33 0.50
CA VAL A 191 -1.57 -26.29 1.42
C VAL A 191 -1.33 -26.90 2.79
N ARG A 192 -0.15 -26.64 3.35
CA ARG A 192 0.22 -27.04 4.71
C ARG A 192 0.14 -25.81 5.61
N GLU A 193 -0.69 -25.85 6.63
CA GLU A 193 -0.89 -24.73 7.56
C GLU A 193 -0.89 -25.19 9.01
N ARG A 194 -0.61 -24.26 9.92
CA ARG A 194 -0.70 -24.53 11.36
C ARG A 194 -2.16 -24.42 11.80
N CYS A 195 -2.65 -25.45 12.47
CA CYS A 195 -4.02 -25.56 12.95
C CYS A 195 -4.05 -26.02 14.41
N ASN A 196 -5.23 -26.02 15.02
CA ASN A 196 -5.45 -26.55 16.38
C ASN A 196 -4.47 -26.00 17.42
N CYS A 197 -4.10 -24.72 17.30
CA CYS A 197 -3.13 -24.08 18.18
C CYS A 197 -3.67 -23.99 19.61
N LYS A 198 -2.94 -24.57 20.56
CA LYS A 198 -3.23 -24.52 22.01
C LYS A 198 -2.16 -23.70 22.72
N PHE A 199 -2.61 -22.76 23.55
CA PHE A 199 -1.74 -22.02 24.45
C PHE A 199 -1.48 -22.87 25.70
N HIS A 200 -0.22 -23.16 25.95
CA HIS A 200 0.23 -23.79 27.19
C HIS A 200 0.65 -22.70 28.15
N TRP A 201 -0.04 -22.63 29.30
CA TRP A 201 0.35 -21.76 30.39
C TRP A 201 1.81 -22.08 30.78
N CYS A 202 2.64 -21.04 30.89
CA CYS A 202 4.10 -21.05 30.63
C CYS A 202 4.50 -20.77 29.16
N CYS A 203 3.88 -19.74 28.56
CA CYS A 203 4.36 -18.93 27.43
C CYS A 203 4.62 -19.62 26.08
N GLN A 204 4.07 -20.81 25.83
CA GLN A 204 4.25 -21.49 24.54
C GLN A 204 2.91 -21.72 23.84
N VAL A 205 2.85 -21.43 22.54
CA VAL A 205 1.77 -21.89 21.66
C VAL A 205 2.26 -23.12 20.91
N LYS A 206 1.56 -24.25 21.06
CA LYS A 206 1.80 -25.46 20.28
C LYS A 206 0.68 -25.62 19.25
N CYS A 207 1.04 -25.85 17.99
CA CYS A 207 0.09 -26.04 16.89
C CYS A 207 0.42 -27.34 16.15
N ASP A 208 -0.60 -27.97 15.60
CA ASP A 208 -0.45 -29.11 14.70
C ASP A 208 -0.26 -28.61 13.26
N LEU A 209 0.30 -29.46 12.39
CA LEU A 209 0.39 -29.20 10.95
C LEU A 209 -0.78 -29.88 10.25
N CYS A 210 -1.75 -29.08 9.82
CA CYS A 210 -2.83 -29.55 8.96
C CYS A 210 -2.44 -29.46 7.49
N VAL A 211 -2.90 -30.46 6.73
CA VAL A 211 -2.75 -30.49 5.29
C VAL A 211 -4.15 -30.42 4.69
N ARG A 212 -4.39 -29.41 3.86
CA ARG A 212 -5.65 -29.26 3.12
C ARG A 212 -5.37 -29.18 1.63
N THR A 213 -6.22 -29.83 0.85
CA THR A 213 -6.23 -29.67 -0.60
C THR A 213 -7.24 -28.60 -0.95
N ILE A 214 -6.81 -27.56 -1.66
CA ILE A 214 -7.69 -26.49 -2.14
C ILE A 214 -7.61 -26.36 -3.66
N GLU A 215 -8.71 -25.89 -4.25
CA GLU A 215 -8.72 -25.50 -5.66
C GLU A 215 -8.23 -24.06 -5.80
N GLU A 216 -7.16 -23.89 -6.57
CA GLU A 216 -6.64 -22.60 -7.00
C GLU A 216 -7.10 -22.33 -8.43
N HIS A 217 -7.69 -21.14 -8.65
CA HIS A 217 -8.13 -20.70 -9.97
C HIS A 217 -7.21 -19.60 -10.49
N THR A 218 -6.70 -19.73 -11.71
CA THR A 218 -5.78 -18.78 -12.34
C THR A 218 -6.27 -18.34 -13.71
N CYS A 219 -6.20 -17.05 -14.01
CA CYS A 219 -6.68 -16.51 -15.28
C CYS A 219 -5.89 -17.04 -16.48
N LYS A 220 -6.62 -17.33 -17.57
CA LYS A 220 -6.07 -17.64 -18.89
C LYS A 220 -5.68 -16.39 -19.66
#